data_AF-R9K2Q8-F1
#
_entry.id   AF-R9K2Q8-F1
#
_cell.length_a   1.000
_cell.length_b   1.000
_cell.length_c   1.000
_cell.angle_alpha   90.00
_cell.angle_beta   90.00
_cell.angle_gamma   90.00
#
_symmetry.space_group_name_H-M   'P 1'
#
loop_
_entity.id
_entity.type
_entity.pdbx_description
1 polymer ?
#
loop_
_entity_poly.entity_id
_entity_poly.type
_entity_poly.pdbx_seq_one_letter_code
_entity_poly.pdbx_strand_id
1 'polypeptide(L)'
;MNDSEARRRELLRQTRKRYDENHFIPAVHPRYGNIYHELYDDQDDTYSKDSFLFRLTLGILCFICYVWMDSSQAQIASVSSDQIVNQIEKQVEMEDIQEVWKNL
;
A
#
# COMPACT_ATOMS: atom_id res chain seq x y z
N MET A 1 26.17 -36.41 17.09
CA MET A 1 24.85 -36.45 16.42
C MET A 1 24.57 -37.91 16.12
N ASN A 2 23.46 -38.46 16.59
CA ASN A 2 23.13 -39.87 16.37
C ASN A 2 22.59 -40.04 14.93
N ASP A 3 23.05 -41.05 14.18
CA ASP A 3 22.63 -41.29 12.78
C ASP A 3 21.11 -41.41 12.64
N SER A 4 20.47 -41.97 13.66
CA SER A 4 19.01 -42.09 13.74
C SER A 4 18.31 -40.72 13.84
N GLU A 5 18.88 -39.77 14.58
CA GLU A 5 18.35 -38.41 14.71
C GLU A 5 18.56 -37.61 13.42
N ALA A 6 19.70 -37.79 12.75
CA ALA A 6 19.96 -37.16 11.45
C ALA A 6 18.97 -37.65 10.39
N ARG A 7 18.73 -38.97 10.31
CA ARG A 7 17.74 -39.56 9.40
C ARG A 7 16.32 -39.05 9.71
N ARG A 8 15.96 -38.92 10.98
CA ARG A 8 14.66 -38.38 11.39
C ARG A 8 14.47 -36.93 10.95
N ARG A 9 15.49 -36.07 11.11
CA ARG A 9 15.45 -34.68 10.65
C ARG A 9 15.25 -34.60 9.13
N GLU A 10 15.95 -35.43 8.37
CA GLU A 10 15.84 -35.46 6.91
C GLU A 10 14.45 -35.89 6.44
N LEU A 11 13.87 -36.92 7.07
CA LEU A 11 12.49 -37.32 6.79
C LEU A 11 11.48 -36.21 7.06
N LEU A 12 11.65 -35.45 8.15
CA LEU A 12 10.79 -34.31 8.46
C LEU A 12 10.94 -33.19 7.42
N ARG A 13 12.16 -32.89 6.95
CA ARG A 13 12.42 -31.94 5.85
C ARG A 13 11.74 -32.40 4.55
N GLN A 14 11.80 -33.68 4.23
CA GLN A 14 11.16 -34.24 3.03
C GLN A 14 9.64 -34.22 3.10
N THR A 15 9.06 -34.56 4.26
CA THR A 15 7.61 -34.46 4.48
C THR A 15 7.14 -33.01 4.38
N ARG A 16 7.87 -32.06 4.97
CA ARG A 16 7.57 -30.62 4.81
C ARG A 16 7.49 -30.24 3.34
N LYS A 17 8.52 -30.54 2.55
CA LYS A 17 8.56 -30.23 1.10
C LYS A 17 7.39 -30.82 0.31
N ARG A 18 6.83 -31.97 0.72
CA ARG A 18 5.69 -32.59 0.05
C ARG A 18 4.34 -31.93 0.38
N TYR A 19 4.21 -31.34 1.56
CA TYR A 19 2.94 -30.85 2.09
C TYR A 19 2.99 -29.35 2.43
N ASP A 20 3.85 -28.58 1.76
CA ASP A 20 4.12 -27.16 2.02
C ASP A 20 2.98 -26.24 1.57
N GLU A 21 1.76 -26.54 2.03
CA GLU A 21 0.56 -25.71 1.82
C GLU A 21 0.37 -24.71 2.97
N ASN A 22 0.99 -24.93 4.14
CA ASN A 22 0.89 -24.04 5.30
C ASN A 22 2.26 -23.81 5.96
N HIS A 23 2.67 -22.54 6.00
CA HIS A 23 3.92 -22.07 6.62
C HIS A 23 3.87 -22.08 8.17
N PHE A 24 2.77 -22.55 8.76
CA PHE A 24 2.56 -22.54 10.21
C PHE A 24 3.17 -23.78 10.88
N ILE A 25 3.83 -23.58 12.02
CA ILE A 25 4.37 -24.66 12.85
C ILE A 25 3.18 -25.44 13.44
N PRO A 26 3.05 -26.76 13.19
CA PRO A 26 1.94 -27.54 13.72
C PRO A 26 1.96 -27.55 15.25
N ALA A 27 0.80 -27.79 15.88
CA ALA A 27 0.71 -27.96 17.33
C ALA A 27 1.43 -29.25 17.75
N VAL A 28 2.64 -29.11 18.27
CA VAL A 28 3.51 -30.23 18.68
C VAL A 28 3.74 -30.18 20.19
N HIS A 29 3.91 -31.34 20.81
CA HIS A 29 4.24 -31.47 22.23
C HIS A 29 5.57 -30.75 22.58
N PRO A 30 5.69 -30.04 23.73
CA PRO A 30 6.86 -29.22 24.08
C PRO A 30 8.21 -29.95 24.00
N ARG A 31 8.24 -31.26 24.32
CA ARG A 31 9.44 -32.12 24.19
C ARG A 31 10.07 -32.07 22.79
N TYR A 32 9.26 -31.96 21.74
CA TYR A 32 9.74 -31.95 20.36
C TYR A 32 9.78 -30.53 19.77
N GLY A 33 9.45 -29.50 20.57
CA GLY A 33 9.38 -28.11 20.14
C GLY A 33 10.67 -27.66 19.46
N ASN A 34 11.83 -27.93 20.05
CA ASN A 34 13.12 -27.49 19.51
C ASN A 34 13.42 -28.04 18.11
N ILE A 35 13.01 -29.28 17.80
CA ILE A 35 13.26 -29.91 16.49
C ILE A 35 12.39 -29.26 15.41
N TYR A 36 11.15 -28.93 15.77
CA TYR A 36 10.25 -28.22 14.85
C TYR A 36 10.63 -26.75 14.72
N HIS A 37 11.12 -26.12 15.79
CA HIS A 37 11.64 -24.76 15.71
C HIS A 37 12.84 -24.72 14.74
N GLU A 38 13.86 -25.56 14.94
CA GLU A 38 15.01 -25.70 14.01
C GLU A 38 14.57 -25.98 12.56
N LEU A 39 13.49 -26.75 12.38
CA LEU A 39 12.97 -27.09 11.06
C LEU A 39 12.25 -25.92 10.37
N TYR A 40 11.59 -25.02 11.10
CA TYR A 40 10.76 -23.94 10.57
C TYR A 40 11.47 -22.56 10.60
N ASP A 41 12.37 -22.33 11.57
CA ASP A 41 13.17 -21.10 11.76
C ASP A 41 14.05 -20.78 10.54
N ASP A 42 14.58 -21.82 9.86
CA ASP A 42 15.31 -21.75 8.58
C ASP A 42 14.57 -20.99 7.44
N GLN A 43 13.25 -20.71 7.59
CA GLN A 43 12.45 -19.99 6.58
C GLN A 43 11.91 -18.63 7.03
N ASP A 44 11.94 -18.31 8.32
CA ASP A 44 11.52 -17.00 8.82
C ASP A 44 12.49 -15.88 8.36
N ASP A 45 13.73 -16.24 8.02
CA ASP A 45 14.73 -15.33 7.43
C ASP A 45 14.35 -14.80 6.04
N THR A 46 13.41 -15.43 5.32
CA THR A 46 13.00 -14.96 3.99
C THR A 46 11.98 -13.82 4.06
N TYR A 47 11.35 -13.60 5.23
CA TYR A 47 10.28 -12.61 5.41
C TYR A 47 10.62 -11.46 6.36
N SER A 48 11.89 -11.29 6.73
CA SER A 48 12.40 -9.98 7.12
C SER A 48 12.54 -9.09 5.89
N LYS A 49 11.44 -8.88 5.15
CA LYS A 49 11.33 -7.75 4.23
C LYS A 49 11.32 -6.52 5.12
N ASP A 50 12.49 -5.93 5.34
CA ASP A 50 12.67 -4.64 5.98
C ASP A 50 11.82 -3.59 5.26
N SER A 51 10.55 -3.52 5.65
CA SER A 51 9.55 -2.61 5.11
C SER A 51 9.90 -1.17 5.46
N PHE A 52 10.83 -0.97 6.40
CA PHE A 52 11.35 0.35 6.76
C PHE A 52 11.92 1.08 5.56
N LEU A 53 12.83 0.47 4.80
CA LEU A 53 13.44 1.11 3.63
C LEU A 53 12.39 1.35 2.53
N PHE A 54 11.48 0.41 2.31
CA PHE A 54 10.40 0.57 1.33
C PHE A 54 9.42 1.70 1.72
N ARG A 55 9.04 1.80 3.00
CA ARG A 55 8.18 2.88 3.50
C ARG A 55 8.89 4.23 3.45
N LEU A 56 10.19 4.25 3.75
CA LEU A 56 11.03 5.45 3.67
C LEU A 56 11.15 5.95 2.21
N THR A 57 11.46 5.05 1.27
CA THR A 57 11.58 5.42 -0.15
C THR A 57 10.25 5.85 -0.74
N LEU A 58 9.15 5.17 -0.38
CA LEU A 58 7.80 5.58 -0.78
C LEU A 58 7.45 6.97 -0.22
N GLY A 59 7.77 7.24 1.05
CA GLY A 59 7.52 8.54 1.68
C GLY A 59 8.30 9.68 1.03
N ILE A 60 9.59 9.46 0.74
CA ILE A 60 10.43 10.45 0.04
C ILE A 60 9.92 10.69 -1.38
N LEU A 61 9.53 9.64 -2.10
CA LEU A 61 8.98 9.74 -3.45
C LEU A 61 7.67 10.55 -3.46
N CYS A 62 6.74 10.26 -2.54
CA CYS A 62 5.51 11.03 -2.41
C CYS A 62 5.77 12.50 -2.09
N PHE A 63 6.76 12.78 -1.23
CA PHE A 63 7.15 14.16 -0.90
C PHE A 63 7.70 14.91 -2.13
N ILE A 64 8.58 14.29 -2.92
CA ILE A 64 9.10 14.86 -4.16
C ILE A 64 7.96 15.12 -5.16
N CYS A 65 7.05 14.16 -5.35
CA CYS A 65 5.89 14.34 -6.22
C CYS A 65 4.99 15.49 -5.76
N TYR A 66 4.77 15.65 -4.45
CA TYR A 66 4.00 16.75 -3.89
C TYR A 66 4.66 18.10 -4.15
N VAL A 67 5.96 18.24 -3.85
CA VAL A 67 6.71 19.48 -4.12
C VAL A 67 6.75 19.79 -5.62
N TRP A 68 6.89 18.76 -6.46
CA TRP A 68 6.85 18.93 -7.90
C TRP A 68 5.49 19.40 -8.38
N MET A 69 4.38 18.81 -7.90
CA MET A 69 3.01 19.22 -8.21
C MET A 69 2.70 20.63 -7.74
N ASP A 70 3.18 21.01 -6.56
CA ASP A 70 3.06 22.36 -5.99
C ASP A 70 3.86 23.38 -6.81
N SER A 71 5.12 23.08 -7.13
CA SER A 71 5.99 23.95 -7.93
C SER A 71 5.54 24.06 -9.39
N SER A 72 4.94 22.99 -9.94
CA SER A 72 4.51 22.95 -11.33
C SER A 72 3.28 23.80 -11.56
N GLN A 73 2.67 24.40 -10.52
CA GLN A 73 1.38 25.09 -10.57
C GLN A 73 0.54 24.47 -11.67
N ALA A 74 0.22 23.18 -11.55
CA ALA A 74 -0.71 22.57 -12.47
C ALA A 74 -2.04 23.30 -12.22
N GLN A 75 -2.23 24.40 -12.94
CA GLN A 75 -3.43 25.21 -12.98
C GLN A 75 -4.48 24.32 -13.61
N ILE A 76 -5.03 23.40 -12.82
CA ILE A 76 -6.26 22.71 -13.16
C ILE A 76 -7.29 23.83 -13.14
N ALA A 77 -7.59 24.34 -14.34
CA ALA A 77 -8.42 25.49 -14.62
C ALA A 77 -7.69 26.84 -14.49
N SER A 78 -7.02 27.25 -15.56
CA SER A 78 -6.65 28.65 -15.85
C SER A 78 -7.88 29.54 -16.12
N VAL A 79 -8.95 29.37 -15.36
CA VAL A 79 -10.07 30.31 -15.30
C VAL A 79 -9.91 31.10 -14.02
N SER A 80 -9.43 32.33 -14.19
CA SER A 80 -9.45 33.32 -13.13
C SER A 80 -10.89 33.48 -12.63
N SER A 81 -11.09 33.56 -11.30
CA SER A 81 -12.41 33.78 -10.71
C SER A 81 -13.11 35.02 -11.30
N ASP A 82 -12.30 36.01 -11.71
CA ASP A 82 -12.77 37.23 -12.37
C ASP A 82 -13.39 36.96 -13.75
N GLN A 83 -12.86 36.01 -14.53
CA GLN A 83 -13.50 35.61 -15.80
C GLN A 83 -14.86 34.95 -15.57
N ILE A 84 -14.99 34.15 -14.52
CA ILE A 84 -16.26 33.48 -14.19
C ILE A 84 -17.30 34.52 -13.78
N VAL A 85 -16.93 35.47 -12.90
CA VAL A 85 -17.84 36.53 -12.45
C VAL A 85 -18.25 37.44 -13.62
N ASN A 86 -17.31 37.85 -14.47
CA ASN A 86 -17.59 38.73 -15.62
C ASN A 86 -18.47 38.03 -16.68
N GLN A 87 -18.34 36.71 -16.82
CA GLN A 87 -19.15 35.93 -17.75
C GLN A 87 -20.56 35.66 -17.21
N ILE A 88 -20.72 35.52 -15.89
CA ILE A 88 -22.04 35.49 -15.22
C ILE A 88 -22.70 36.87 -15.29
N GLU A 89 -21.96 37.94 -15.02
CA GLU A 89 -22.46 39.33 -15.06
C GLU A 89 -22.93 39.72 -16.47
N LYS A 90 -22.24 39.27 -17.52
CA LYS A 90 -22.71 39.42 -18.92
C LYS A 90 -23.92 38.55 -19.27
N GLN A 91 -24.07 37.37 -18.67
CA GLN A 91 -25.26 36.54 -18.88
C GLN A 91 -26.50 37.08 -18.18
N VAL A 92 -26.31 37.80 -17.08
CA VAL A 92 -27.38 38.55 -16.38
C VAL A 92 -27.48 39.97 -16.96
N GLU A 93 -27.52 40.08 -18.29
CA GLU A 93 -27.78 41.36 -18.93
C GLU A 93 -29.23 41.82 -18.62
N MET A 94 -29.38 43.14 -18.46
CA MET A 94 -30.58 43.85 -17.98
C MET A 94 -31.91 43.51 -18.66
N GLU A 95 -31.91 42.84 -19.82
CA GLU A 95 -33.12 42.43 -20.54
C GLU A 95 -33.87 41.33 -19.78
N ASP A 96 -33.18 40.32 -19.24
CA ASP A 96 -33.82 39.22 -18.49
C ASP A 96 -34.42 39.72 -17.16
N ILE A 97 -33.76 40.68 -16.51
CA ILE A 97 -34.27 41.31 -15.29
C ILE A 97 -35.51 42.16 -15.60
N GLN A 98 -35.53 42.89 -16.73
CA GLN A 98 -36.70 43.65 -17.14
C GLN A 98 -37.90 42.77 -17.51
N GLU A 99 -37.69 41.61 -18.13
CA GLU A 99 -38.77 40.69 -18.46
C GLU A 99 -39.41 40.09 -17.21
N VAL A 100 -38.62 39.68 -16.22
CA VAL A 100 -39.16 39.16 -14.95
C VAL A 100 -39.93 40.27 -14.21
N TRP A 101 -39.44 41.50 -14.21
CA TRP A 101 -40.11 42.63 -13.56
C TRP A 101 -41.41 43.05 -14.25
N LYS A 102 -41.51 42.87 -15.57
CA LYS A 102 -42.77 43.09 -16.31
C LYS A 102 -43.80 41.97 -16.14
N ASN A 103 -43.35 40.79 -15.74
CA ASN A 103 -44.20 39.60 -15.53
C ASN A 103 -44.62 39.41 -14.05
N LEU A 104 -44.30 40.37 -13.16
CA LEU A 104 -44.78 40.43 -11.77
C LEU A 104 -45.93 41.44 -11.64
#